data_AF-A0A5Y4XTT1-F1
#
_entry.id   AF-A0A5Y4XTT1-F1
#
_cell.length_a   1.000
_cell.length_b   1.000
_cell.length_c   1.000
_cell.angle_alpha   90.00
_cell.angle_beta   90.00
_cell.angle_gamma   90.00
#
_symmetry.space_group_name_H-M   'P 1'
#
loop_
_entity.id
_entity.type
_entity.pdbx_description
1 polymer ?
#
loop_
_entity_poly.entity_id
_entity_poly.type
_entity_poly.pdbx_seq_one_letter_code
_entity_poly.pdbx_strand_id
1 'polypeptide(L)' 'MENIIARRYAKAIASRADINDFYQNLCILNSAFVLPKFKNIIESNEIKKERKMEFLDSFFDIKNSSFQNFLR' A
#
# COMPACT_ATOMS: atom_id res chain seq x y z
N MET A 1 15.66 -0.55 12.45
CA MET A 1 14.93 0.73 12.44
C MET A 1 13.58 0.60 11.72
N GLU A 2 13.56 -0.04 10.55
CA GLU A 2 12.35 -0.31 9.75
C GLU A 2 11.23 -1.01 10.54
N ASN A 3 11.55 -2.03 11.34
CA ASN A 3 10.55 -2.73 12.18
C ASN A 3 9.83 -1.83 13.19
N ILE A 4 10.48 -0.76 13.69
CA ILE A 4 9.83 0.17 14.63
C ILE A 4 8.85 1.08 13.88
N ILE A 5 9.24 1.53 12.69
CA ILE A 5 8.42 2.37 11.80
C ILE A 5 7.20 1.58 11.32
N ALA A 6 7.41 0.38 10.78
CA ALA A 6 6.35 -0.51 10.33
C ALA A 6 5.35 -0.82 11.46
N ARG A 7 5.84 -1.12 12.67
CA ARG A 7 4.98 -1.35 13.84
C ARG A 7 4.16 -0.12 14.23
N ARG A 8 4.69 1.09 14.08
CA ARG A 8 3.95 2.34 14.34
C ARG A 8 2.80 2.51 13.32
N TYR A 9 3.04 2.27 12.04
CA TYR A 9 1.99 2.30 11.03
C TYR A 9 0.95 1.20 11.26
N ALA A 10 1.38 -0.03 11.57
CA ALA A 10 0.47 -1.13 11.89
C ALA A 10 -0.46 -0.81 13.07
N LYS A 11 0.07 -0.19 14.14
CA LYS A 11 -0.75 0.28 15.27
C LYS A 11 -1.75 1.36 14.85
N ALA A 12 -1.33 2.32 14.03
CA ALA A 12 -2.22 3.37 13.55
C ALA A 12 -3.36 2.81 12.69
N ILE A 13 -3.06 1.80 11.85
CA ILE A 13 -4.05 1.08 11.04
C ILE A 13 -5.03 0.32 11.94
N ALA A 14 -4.53 -0.41 12.94
CA ALA A 14 -5.36 -1.21 13.85
C ALA A 14 -6.38 -0.38 14.65
N SER A 15 -6.14 0.91 14.84
CA SER A 15 -7.07 1.82 15.55
C SER A 15 -8.12 2.46 14.65
N ARG A 16 -8.18 2.12 13.36
CA ARG A 16 -9.10 2.74 12.40
C ARG A 16 -10.51 2.15 12.49
N ALA A 17 -11.52 2.99 12.25
CA ALA A 17 -12.92 2.55 12.20
C ALA A 17 -13.23 1.68 10.97
N ASP A 18 -12.52 1.88 9.85
CA ASP A 18 -12.67 1.16 8.57
C ASP A 18 -11.68 -0.01 8.43
N ILE A 19 -11.20 -0.57 9.55
CA ILE A 19 -10.13 -1.58 9.56
C ILE A 19 -10.40 -2.79 8.67
N ASN A 20 -11.66 -3.25 8.56
CA ASN A 20 -11.98 -4.43 7.76
C ASN A 20 -11.69 -4.19 6.26
N ASP A 21 -12.21 -3.09 5.71
CA ASP A 21 -11.98 -2.72 4.30
C ASP A 21 -10.49 -2.40 4.06
N PHE A 22 -9.88 -1.70 5.02
CA PHE A 22 -8.47 -1.36 4.96
C PHE A 22 -7.58 -2.61 4.94
N TYR A 23 -7.90 -3.61 5.75
CA TYR A 23 -7.19 -4.88 5.82
C TYR A 23 -7.31 -5.68 4.52
N GLN A 24 -8.50 -5.73 3.90
CA GLN A 24 -8.66 -6.40 2.60
C GLN A 24 -7.79 -5.76 1.52
N ASN A 25 -7.73 -4.42 1.46
CA ASN A 25 -6.84 -3.72 0.53
C ASN A 25 -5.36 -4.01 0.80
N LEU A 26 -4.94 -4.14 2.07
CA LEU A 26 -3.59 -4.58 2.42
C LEU A 26 -3.32 -6.01 1.96
N CYS A 27 -4.28 -6.92 2.06
CA CYS A 27 -4.14 -8.30 1.58
C CYS A 27 -3.92 -8.35 0.06
N ILE A 28 -4.65 -7.54 -0.70
CA ILE A 28 -4.46 -7.42 -2.16
C ILE A 28 -3.03 -6.97 -2.46
N LEU A 29 -2.55 -5.88 -1.84
CA LEU A 29 -1.17 -5.42 -2.05
C LEU A 29 -0.13 -6.45 -1.60
N ASN A 30 -0.34 -7.08 -0.44
CA ASN A 30 0.58 -8.08 0.09
C ASN A 30 0.78 -9.22 -0.92
N SER A 31 -0.29 -9.65 -1.61
CA SER A 31 -0.18 -10.66 -2.67
C SER A 31 0.72 -10.20 -3.83
N ALA A 32 0.66 -8.93 -4.21
CA ALA A 32 1.53 -8.35 -5.25
C ALA A 32 2.99 -8.22 -4.79
N PHE A 33 3.23 -7.86 -3.52
CA PHE A 33 4.58 -7.76 -2.93
C PHE A 33 5.32 -9.10 -2.84
N VAL A 34 4.64 -10.24 -3.00
CA VAL A 34 5.30 -11.54 -3.15
C VAL A 34 6.15 -11.58 -4.44
N LEU A 35 5.74 -10.85 -5.48
CA LEU A 35 6.44 -10.84 -6.77
C LEU A 35 7.65 -9.90 -6.76
N PRO A 36 8.88 -10.38 -7.03
CA PRO A 36 10.07 -9.52 -7.08
C PRO A 36 9.96 -8.40 -8.12
N LYS A 37 9.32 -8.66 -9.27
CA LYS A 37 9.10 -7.66 -10.32
C LYS A 37 8.27 -6.48 -9.82
N PHE A 38 7.27 -6.74 -8.99
CA PHE A 38 6.44 -5.69 -8.40
C PHE A 38 7.27 -4.80 -7.48
N LYS A 39 8.06 -5.40 -6.58
CA LYS A 39 8.99 -4.68 -5.70
C LYS A 39 9.94 -3.79 -6.51
N ASN A 40 10.57 -4.35 -7.55
CA ASN A 40 11.48 -3.61 -8.42
C ASN A 40 10.81 -2.38 -9.06
N ILE A 41 9.55 -2.48 -9.48
CA ILE A 41 8.79 -1.34 -10.04
C ILE A 41 8.55 -0.27 -8.97
N ILE A 42 8.09 -0.66 -7.78
CA ILE A 42 7.76 0.28 -6.69
C ILE A 42 9.02 0.94 -6.11
N GLU A 43 10.14 0.23 -6.08
CA GLU A 43 11.42 0.71 -5.55
C GLU A 43 12.27 1.44 -6.61
N SER A 44 11.93 1.33 -7.91
CA SER A 44 12.72 1.92 -9.00
C SER A 44 12.77 3.45 -8.96
N ASN A 45 13.96 4.03 -8.98
CA ASN A 45 14.14 5.49 -9.06
C ASN A 45 13.87 6.05 -10.46
N GLU A 46 13.79 5.21 -11.50
CA GLU A 46 13.54 5.62 -12.88
C GLU A 46 12.06 5.90 -13.14
N ILE A 47 11.18 5.25 -12.35
CA ILE A 47 9.73 5.40 -12.48
C ILE A 47 9.28 6.56 -11.58
N LYS A 48 8.64 7.55 -12.18
CA LYS A 48 8.07 8.71 -11.45
C LYS A 48 7.04 8.26 -10.40
N LYS A 49 6.97 8.99 -9.28
CA LYS A 49 6.06 8.70 -8.17
C LYS A 49 4.60 8.59 -8.66
N GLU A 50 4.18 9.48 -9.55
CA GLU A 50 2.80 9.53 -10.05
C GLU A 50 2.43 8.23 -10.78
N ARG A 51 3.33 7.69 -11.61
CA ARG A 51 3.12 6.43 -12.31
C ARG A 51 3.09 5.24 -11.37
N LYS A 52 3.89 5.25 -10.29
CA LYS A 52 3.80 4.22 -9.24
C LYS A 52 2.44 4.27 -8.54
N MET A 53 1.91 5.47 -8.28
CA MET A 53 0.60 5.61 -7.65
C MET A 53 -0.52 5.12 -8.57
N GLU A 54 -0.50 5.47 -9.86
CA GLU A 54 -1.47 4.95 -10.83
C GLU A 54 -1.41 3.42 -10.94
N PHE A 55 -0.20 2.85 -10.89
CA PHE A 55 -0.01 1.42 -10.88
C PHE A 55 -0.60 0.78 -9.62
N LEU A 56 -0.33 1.34 -8.43
CA LEU A 56 -0.92 0.85 -7.18
C LEU A 56 -2.46 0.99 -7.19
N ASP A 57 -2.99 2.10 -7.68
CA ASP A 57 -4.43 2.35 -7.79
C ASP A 57 -5.13 1.34 -8.70
N SER A 58 -4.44 0.79 -9.72
CA SER A 58 -5.02 -0.21 -10.62
C SER A 58 -5.31 -1.57 -9.98
N PHE A 59 -4.83 -1.83 -8.75
CA PHE A 59 -5.13 -3.07 -8.02
C PHE A 59 -6.49 -3.04 -7.31
N PHE A 60 -7.15 -1.88 -7.23
CA PHE A 60 -8.38 -1.72 -6.47
C PHE A 60 -9.54 -1.34 -7.38
N ASP A 61 -10.57 -2.18 -7.40
CA ASP A 61 -11.81 -1.91 -8.16
C ASP A 61 -12.57 -0.70 -7.60
N ILE A 62 -12.51 -0.52 -6.27
CA ILE A 62 -13.16 0.60 -5.56
C ILE A 62 -12.09 1.52 -5.00
N LYS A 63 -12.10 2.77 -5.46
CA LYS A 63 -11.17 3.81 -4.97
C LYS A 63 -11.57 4.24 -3.56
N ASN A 64 -10.91 3.68 -2.55
CA ASN A 64 -11.01 4.16 -1.18
C ASN A 64 -10.02 5.32 -0.97
N SER A 65 -10.53 6.55 -0.90
CA SER A 65 -9.72 7.76 -0.71
C SER A 65 -8.87 7.71 0.55
N SER A 66 -9.36 7.10 1.62
CA SER A 66 -8.58 6.97 2.84
C SER A 66 -7.42 5.99 2.70
N PHE A 67 -7.58 4.91 1.94
CA PHE A 67 -6.52 3.97 1.65
C PHE A 67 -5.47 4.57 0.70
N GLN A 68 -5.92 5.29 -0.33
CA GLN A 68 -5.03 6.02 -1.23
C GLN A 68 -4.18 7.06 -0.50
N ASN A 69 -4.77 7.77 0.46
CA ASN A 69 -4.04 8.71 1.30
C ASN A 69 -2.99 8.03 2.19
N PHE A 70 -3.21 6.78 2.59
CA PHE A 70 -2.21 6.01 3.33
C PHE A 70 -1.01 5.61 2.46
N LEU A 71 -1.25 5.31 1.17
CA LEU A 71 -0.17 4.96 0.24
C LEU A 71 0.70 6.15 -0.18
N ARG A 72 0.20 7.39 -0.04
CA ARG A 72 0.83 8.63 -0.52
C ARG A 72 1.98 9.16 0.33
#